data_AF-A0A2M7YKG8-F1
#
_entry.id   AF-A0A2M7YKG8-F1
#
_cell.length_a   1.000
_cell.length_b   1.000
_cell.length_c   1.000
_cell.angle_alpha   90.00
_cell.angle_beta   90.00
_cell.angle_gamma   90.00
#
_symmetry.space_group_name_H-M   'P 1'
#
loop_
_entity.id
_entity.type
_entity.pdbx_description
1 polymer ?
#
loop_
_entity_poly.entity_id
_entity_poly.type
_entity_poly.pdbx_seq_one_letter_code
_entity_poly.pdbx_strand_id
1 'polypeptide(L)'
;MNIEVRKPTEEEIKEAESWPTWSKEISKFDWQYDEKETCYILEGAATVTDEDGQSVSFSAGDWVVFPKGLKCVWKIDKPISKKYKSK
;
A
#
# COMPACT_ATOMS: atom_id res chain seq x y z
N MET A 1 14.05 6.24 -3.20
CA MET A 1 12.91 6.68 -2.38
C MET A 1 12.29 5.42 -1.82
N ASN A 2 12.19 5.24 -0.50
CA ASN A 2 11.90 3.91 0.05
C ASN A 2 10.43 3.79 0.49
N ILE A 3 9.82 2.65 0.14
CA ILE A 3 8.53 2.23 0.66
C ILE A 3 8.75 1.79 2.11
N GLU A 4 8.04 2.41 3.05
CA GLU A 4 8.09 2.00 4.45
C GLU A 4 6.96 1.01 4.73
N VAL A 5 7.29 -0.14 5.31
CA VAL A 5 6.30 -1.11 5.80
C VAL A 5 6.54 -1.32 7.28
N ARG A 6 5.50 -1.08 8.09
CA ARG A 6 5.53 -1.29 9.54
C ARG A 6 4.18 -1.73 10.05
N LYS A 7 4.10 -2.06 11.34
CA LYS A 7 2.81 -2.23 12.03
C LYS A 7 2.28 -0.86 12.50
N PRO A 8 0.99 -0.56 12.26
CA PRO A 8 0.40 0.66 12.77
C PRO A 8 0.09 0.55 14.26
N THR A 9 -0.10 1.70 14.91
CA THR A 9 -0.67 1.77 16.26
C THR A 9 -2.20 1.70 16.23
N GLU A 10 -2.82 1.44 17.38
CA GLU A 10 -4.30 1.40 17.49
C GLU A 10 -4.96 2.72 17.07
N GLU A 11 -4.32 3.86 17.32
CA GLU A 11 -4.80 5.17 16.89
C GLU A 11 -4.76 5.33 15.37
N GLU A 12 -3.70 4.87 14.72
CA GLU A 12 -3.56 4.89 13.27
C GLU A 12 -4.60 3.99 12.58
N ILE A 13 -4.87 2.81 13.16
CA ILE A 13 -5.92 1.91 12.69
C ILE A 13 -7.28 2.61 12.74
N LYS A 14 -7.62 3.24 13.88
CA LYS A 14 -8.87 4.01 14.01
C LYS A 14 -8.96 5.16 13.02
N GLU A 15 -7.87 5.87 12.77
CA GLU A 15 -7.86 6.93 11.75
C GLU A 15 -8.12 6.34 10.36
N ALA A 16 -7.47 5.21 10.04
CA ALA A 16 -7.60 4.53 8.77
C ALA A 16 -9.01 3.96 8.52
N GLU A 17 -9.79 3.64 9.56
CA GLU A 17 -11.18 3.24 9.40
C GLU A 17 -12.01 4.31 8.68
N SER A 18 -11.72 5.59 8.94
CA SER A 18 -12.40 6.74 8.32
C SER A 18 -11.95 7.01 6.87
N TRP A 19 -10.88 6.37 6.41
CA TRP A 19 -10.34 6.57 5.07
C TRP A 19 -11.16 5.83 4.01
N PRO A 20 -11.06 6.23 2.72
CA PRO A 20 -11.64 5.46 1.63
C PRO A 20 -11.02 4.06 1.58
N THR A 21 -11.86 3.06 1.32
CA THR A 21 -11.42 1.69 1.07
C THR A 21 -11.20 1.50 -0.42
N TRP A 22 -10.10 0.84 -0.77
CA TRP A 22 -9.79 0.37 -2.10
C TRP A 22 -9.63 -1.14 -2.07
N SER A 23 -10.24 -1.81 -3.04
CA SER A 23 -10.13 -3.25 -3.21
C SER A 23 -9.81 -3.60 -4.65
N LYS A 24 -9.05 -4.68 -4.84
CA LYS A 24 -8.59 -5.13 -6.15
C LYS A 24 -8.37 -6.63 -6.16
N GLU A 25 -8.78 -7.26 -7.24
CA GLU A 25 -8.50 -8.67 -7.51
C GLU A 25 -7.04 -8.91 -7.92
N ILE A 26 -6.67 -10.18 -8.06
CA ILE A 26 -5.34 -10.64 -8.49
C ILE A 26 -5.04 -10.04 -9.86
N SER A 27 -4.05 -9.16 -9.92
CA SER A 27 -3.74 -8.33 -11.08
C SER A 27 -2.35 -7.75 -10.95
N LYS A 28 -1.73 -7.41 -12.08
CA LYS A 28 -0.45 -6.72 -12.14
C LYS A 28 -0.61 -5.44 -12.95
N PHE A 29 -0.24 -4.30 -12.37
CA PHE A 29 -0.33 -3.00 -13.03
C PHE A 29 0.75 -2.05 -12.53
N ASP A 30 1.19 -1.14 -13.40
CA ASP A 30 2.04 -0.01 -13.07
C ASP A 30 1.25 1.09 -12.35
N TRP A 31 1.89 1.71 -11.36
CA TRP A 31 1.32 2.78 -10.56
C TRP A 31 2.37 3.84 -10.23
N GLN A 32 1.95 5.10 -10.27
CA GLN A 32 2.77 6.23 -9.88
C GLN A 32 2.07 6.99 -8.76
N TYR A 33 2.82 7.31 -7.71
CA TYR A 33 2.37 8.14 -6.61
C TYR A 33 2.77 9.59 -6.84
N ASP A 34 1.83 10.44 -7.19
CA ASP A 34 2.09 11.89 -7.36
C ASP A 34 2.18 12.64 -6.02
N GLU A 35 1.70 12.02 -4.94
CA GLU A 35 1.70 12.53 -3.57
C GLU A 35 2.09 11.42 -2.59
N LYS A 36 2.35 11.79 -1.33
CA LYS A 36 2.66 10.78 -0.32
C LYS A 36 1.37 10.03 0.00
N GLU A 37 1.34 8.74 -0.26
CA GLU A 37 0.18 7.91 0.04
C GLU A 37 0.47 6.97 1.20
N THR A 38 -0.40 6.99 2.19
CA THR A 38 -0.39 6.03 3.29
C THR A 38 -1.49 5.01 3.06
N CYS A 39 -1.14 3.73 3.14
CA CYS A 39 -2.01 2.60 2.93
C CYS A 39 -2.02 1.71 4.18
N TYR A 40 -3.21 1.35 4.66
CA TYR A 40 -3.39 0.32 5.66
C TYR A 40 -4.05 -0.89 5.03
N ILE A 41 -3.38 -2.04 5.07
CA ILE A 41 -3.88 -3.26 4.42
C ILE A 41 -4.84 -3.95 5.38
N LEU A 42 -6.10 -4.08 4.99
CA LEU A 42 -7.12 -4.78 5.77
C LEU A 42 -7.01 -6.28 5.55
N GLU A 43 -6.97 -6.71 4.29
CA GLU A 43 -6.96 -8.12 3.89
C GLU A 43 -6.18 -8.33 2.60
N GLY A 44 -5.71 -9.56 2.38
CA GLY A 44 -4.98 -9.96 1.17
C GLY A 44 -3.47 -9.77 1.26
N ALA A 45 -2.81 -9.85 0.10
CA ALA A 45 -1.37 -9.72 -0.02
C ALA A 45 -0.99 -9.16 -1.41
N ALA A 46 -0.04 -8.24 -1.42
CA ALA A 46 0.51 -7.68 -2.65
C ALA A 46 2.02 -7.49 -2.52
N THR A 47 2.68 -7.54 -3.67
CA THR A 47 4.09 -7.23 -3.82
C THR A 47 4.22 -6.03 -4.73
N VAL A 48 4.91 -5.00 -4.26
CA VAL A 48 5.21 -3.80 -5.02
C VAL A 48 6.68 -3.82 -5.38
N THR A 49 7.00 -3.65 -6.65
CA THR A 49 8.38 -3.54 -7.12
C THR A 49 8.63 -2.13 -7.61
N ASP A 50 9.58 -1.44 -7.00
CA ASP A 50 10.00 -0.09 -7.39
C ASP A 50 10.85 -0.10 -8.68
N GLU A 51 11.03 1.07 -9.32
CA GLU A 51 11.94 1.23 -10.47
C GLU A 51 13.39 0.86 -10.16
N ASP A 52 13.83 1.02 -8.90
CA ASP A 52 15.16 0.58 -8.44
C ASP A 52 15.28 -0.96 -8.32
N GLY A 53 14.24 -1.73 -8.67
CA GLY A 53 14.19 -3.20 -8.56
C GLY A 53 13.92 -3.71 -7.14
N GLN A 54 13.68 -2.81 -6.18
CA GLN A 54 13.35 -3.16 -4.80
C GLN A 54 11.93 -3.69 -4.73
N SER A 55 11.78 -4.93 -4.27
CA SER A 55 10.49 -5.59 -4.12
C SER A 55 10.07 -5.60 -2.65
N VAL A 56 8.89 -5.07 -2.36
CA VAL A 56 8.32 -4.98 -1.03
C VAL A 56 6.98 -5.70 -1.01
N SER A 57 6.90 -6.74 -0.19
CA SER A 57 5.68 -7.52 0.02
C SER A 57 5.02 -7.11 1.33
N PHE A 58 3.71 -6.93 1.32
CA PHE A 58 2.92 -6.61 2.51
C PHE A 58 1.58 -7.35 2.49
N SER A 59 1.00 -7.50 3.67
CA SER A 59 -0.18 -8.33 3.92
C SER A 59 -1.16 -7.66 4.87
N ALA A 60 -2.29 -8.31 5.12
CA ALA A 60 -3.28 -7.89 6.11
C ALA A 60 -2.63 -7.43 7.45
N GLY A 61 -3.00 -6.24 7.90
CA GLY A 61 -2.50 -5.61 9.12
C GLY A 61 -1.17 -4.87 8.97
N ASP A 62 -0.63 -4.72 7.76
CA ASP A 62 0.56 -3.90 7.50
C ASP A 62 0.18 -2.44 7.17
N TRP A 63 1.02 -1.52 7.62
CA TRP A 63 0.97 -0.10 7.32
C TRP A 63 2.08 0.25 6.35
N VAL A 64 1.69 0.73 5.18
CA VAL A 64 2.59 0.97 4.06
C VAL A 64 2.57 2.45 3.70
N VAL A 65 3.73 3.07 3.60
CA VAL A 65 3.86 4.48 3.22
C VAL A 65 4.63 4.56 1.92
N PHE A 66 3.97 5.11 0.89
CA PHE A 66 4.55 5.37 -0.42
C PHE A 66 4.95 6.84 -0.51
N PRO A 67 6.24 7.15 -0.78
CA PRO A 67 6.67 8.54 -0.94
C PRO A 67 6.16 9.15 -2.24
N LYS A 68 6.05 10.49 -2.25
CA LYS A 68 5.74 11.26 -3.45
C LYS A 68 6.79 11.06 -4.55
N GLY A 69 6.33 10.87 -5.78
CA GLY A 69 7.14 10.63 -6.97
C GLY A 69 7.55 9.17 -7.17
N LEU A 70 7.09 8.24 -6.32
CA LEU A 70 7.41 6.82 -6.43
C LEU A 70 6.68 6.18 -7.61
N LYS A 71 7.42 5.54 -8.50
CA LYS A 71 6.90 4.71 -9.58
C LYS A 71 7.16 3.25 -9.25
N CYS A 72 6.11 2.45 -9.25
CA CYS A 72 6.21 1.06 -8.86
C CYS A 72 5.19 0.20 -9.58
N VAL A 73 5.48 -1.10 -9.65
CA VAL A 73 4.60 -2.10 -10.22
C VAL A 73 3.93 -2.85 -9.09
N TRP A 74 2.61 -2.73 -9.01
CA TRP A 74 1.79 -3.50 -8.10
C TRP A 74 1.52 -4.88 -8.68
N LYS A 75 1.81 -5.92 -7.90
CA LYS A 75 1.43 -7.31 -8.17
C LYS A 75 0.57 -7.81 -7.02
N ILE A 76 -0.74 -7.88 -7.25
CA ILE A 76 -1.70 -8.44 -6.31
C ILE A 76 -1.62 -9.96 -6.40
N ASP A 77 -1.14 -10.61 -5.34
CA ASP A 77 -1.05 -12.08 -5.28
C ASP A 77 -2.36 -12.69 -4.77
N LYS A 78 -3.00 -12.00 -3.81
CA LYS A 78 -4.33 -12.33 -3.29
C LYS A 78 -5.21 -11.09 -3.31
N PRO A 79 -6.53 -11.22 -3.56
CA PRO A 79 -7.46 -10.10 -3.56
C PRO A 79 -7.22 -9.23 -2.33
N ILE A 80 -6.85 -7.97 -2.57
CA ILE A 80 -6.40 -7.07 -1.53
C ILE A 80 -7.51 -6.07 -1.20
N SER A 81 -7.64 -5.75 0.07
CA SER A 81 -8.46 -4.67 0.58
C SER A 81 -7.58 -3.76 1.42
N LYS A 82 -7.52 -2.47 1.11
CA LYS A 82 -6.70 -1.50 1.82
C LYS A 82 -7.46 -0.19 2.02
N LYS A 83 -7.19 0.49 3.13
CA LYS A 83 -7.55 1.89 3.35
C LYS A 83 -6.39 2.75 2.86
N TYR A 84 -6.67 3.84 2.17
CA TYR A 84 -5.62 4.71 1.64
C TYR A 84 -5.91 6.19 1.90
N LYS A 85 -4.85 6.97 2.06
CA LYS A 85 -4.91 8.41 2.25
C LYS A 85 -3.71 9.06 1.59
N SER A 86 -3.99 9.85 0.55
CA SER A 86 -3.03 10.69 -0.14
C SER A 86 -2.98 12.06 0.58
N LYS A 87 -1.78 12.56 0.85
CA LYS A 87 -1.55 13.81 1.61
C LYS A 87 -0.29 14.56 1.15
#